data_AF-A0AAV6EGN2-F1
#
_entry.id   AF-A0AAV6EGN2-F1
#
_cell.length_a   1.000
_cell.length_b   1.000
_cell.length_c   1.000
_cell.angle_alpha   90.00
_cell.angle_beta   90.00
_cell.angle_gamma   90.00
#
_symmetry.space_group_name_H-M   'P 1'
#
loop_
_entity.id
_entity.type
_entity.pdbx_description
1 polymer ?
#
loop_
_entity_poly.entity_id
_entity_poly.type
_entity_poly.pdbx_seq_one_letter_code
_entity_poly.pdbx_strand_id
1 'polypeptide(L)'
;MTDWAKFVKEQKESDLKNLIKDENLKESETRKFLDNSFRDGQVKTIGTDIEKILPPMGRFNGDNRNERKQAIIEKLLKFFDKYFGLGV
;
A
#
# COMPACT_ATOMS: atom_id res chain seq x y z
N MET A 1 11.59 23.41 -2.79
CA MET A 1 11.04 22.15 -3.36
C MET A 1 10.60 22.50 -4.77
N THR A 2 11.08 21.79 -5.77
CA THR A 2 10.67 21.98 -7.17
C THR A 2 9.17 21.69 -7.31
N ASP A 3 8.46 22.39 -8.19
CA ASP A 3 7.03 22.16 -8.46
C ASP A 3 6.72 20.67 -8.75
N TRP A 4 7.67 19.97 -9.37
CA TRP A 4 7.63 18.52 -9.57
C TRP A 4 7.50 17.73 -8.26
N ALA A 5 8.34 18.00 -7.26
CA ALA A 5 8.32 17.32 -5.98
C ALA A 5 6.98 17.47 -5.26
N LYS A 6 6.39 18.67 -5.35
CA LYS A 6 5.08 18.98 -4.78
C LYS A 6 3.98 18.20 -5.51
N PHE A 7 3.98 18.22 -6.84
CA PHE A 7 3.03 17.48 -7.67
C PHE A 7 3.07 15.97 -7.38
N VAL A 8 4.26 15.37 -7.33
CA VAL A 8 4.43 13.94 -7.03
C VAL A 8 3.87 13.60 -5.65
N LYS A 9 4.09 14.47 -4.65
CA LYS A 9 3.55 14.28 -3.29
C LYS A 9 2.02 14.35 -3.27
N GLU A 10 1.42 15.33 -3.95
CA GLU A 10 -0.03 15.45 -4.05
C GLU A 10 -0.65 14.26 -4.79
N GLN A 11 -0.04 13.82 -5.89
CA GLN A 11 -0.49 12.64 -6.63
C GLN A 11 -0.37 11.37 -5.79
N LYS A 12 0.73 11.19 -5.03
CA LYS A 12 0.95 10.05 -4.13
C LYS A 12 -0.14 9.95 -3.07
N GLU A 13 -0.50 11.07 -2.45
CA GLU A 13 -1.59 11.11 -1.45
C GLU A 13 -2.95 10.78 -2.09
N SER A 14 -3.22 11.29 -3.29
CA SER A 14 -4.47 10.99 -4.01
C SER A 14 -4.58 9.50 -4.36
N ASP A 15 -3.54 8.93 -4.98
CA ASP A 15 -3.49 7.52 -5.38
C ASP A 15 -3.57 6.61 -4.14
N LEU A 16 -2.94 7.00 -3.03
CA LEU A 16 -3.04 6.25 -1.77
C LEU A 16 -4.46 6.22 -1.23
N LYS A 17 -5.16 7.35 -1.21
CA LYS A 17 -6.57 7.41 -0.77
C LYS A 17 -7.47 6.56 -1.65
N ASN A 18 -7.26 6.57 -2.96
CA ASN A 18 -8.00 5.72 -3.89
C ASN A 18 -7.73 4.24 -3.62
N LEU A 19 -6.46 3.84 -3.43
CA LEU A 19 -6.10 2.46 -3.11
C LEU A 19 -6.74 1.98 -1.80
N ILE A 20 -6.72 2.81 -0.76
CA ILE A 20 -7.35 2.51 0.53
C ILE A 20 -8.86 2.30 0.37
N LYS A 21 -9.51 3.16 -0.42
CA LYS A 21 -10.96 3.09 -0.65
C LYS A 21 -11.36 1.87 -1.48
N ASP A 22 -10.63 1.61 -2.57
CA ASP A 22 -10.92 0.50 -3.50
C ASP A 22 -10.75 -0.86 -2.82
N GLU A 23 -9.69 -1.02 -2.02
CA GLU A 23 -9.37 -2.27 -1.32
C GLU A 23 -9.91 -2.33 0.12
N ASN A 24 -10.60 -1.27 0.56
CA ASN A 24 -11.11 -1.10 1.92
C ASN A 24 -10.02 -1.34 3.00
N LEU A 25 -8.81 -0.82 2.76
CA LEU A 25 -7.67 -0.97 3.67
C LEU A 25 -7.85 -0.08 4.91
N LYS A 26 -7.13 -0.41 5.97
CA LYS A 26 -7.07 0.46 7.16
C LYS A 26 -6.13 1.63 6.89
N GLU A 27 -6.67 2.83 6.76
CA GLU A 27 -5.90 4.02 6.38
C GLU A 27 -4.65 4.26 7.26
N SER A 28 -4.83 4.27 8.59
CA SER A 28 -3.74 4.54 9.54
C SER A 28 -2.59 3.54 9.40
N GLU A 29 -2.92 2.25 9.39
CA GLU A 29 -1.93 1.18 9.27
C GLU A 29 -1.27 1.18 7.88
N THR A 30 -2.04 1.46 6.82
CA THR A 30 -1.54 1.50 5.44
C THR A 30 -0.52 2.61 5.25
N ARG A 31 -0.78 3.80 5.79
CA ARG A 31 0.17 4.92 5.77
C ARG A 31 1.48 4.54 6.46
N LYS A 32 1.40 3.94 7.66
CA LYS A 32 2.57 3.51 8.42
C LYS A 32 3.35 2.39 7.70
N PHE A 33 2.64 1.44 7.10
CA PHE A 33 3.23 0.36 6.32
C PHE A 33 4.00 0.88 5.10
N LEU A 34 3.42 1.82 4.36
CA LEU A 34 4.09 2.43 3.21
C LEU A 34 5.29 3.27 3.65
N ASP A 35 5.17 4.07 4.71
CA ASP A 35 6.31 4.85 5.25
C ASP A 35 7.50 3.94 5.60
N ASN A 36 7.24 2.84 6.31
CA ASN A 36 8.25 1.82 6.57
C ASN A 36 8.80 1.19 5.29
N SER A 37 7.96 0.94 4.29
CA SER A 37 8.39 0.33 3.01
C SER A 37 9.28 1.28 2.20
N PHE A 38 8.96 2.58 2.16
CA PHE A 38 9.80 3.60 1.52
C PHE A 38 11.12 3.78 2.26
N ARG A 39 11.11 3.71 3.59
CA ARG A 39 12.32 3.76 4.40
C ARG A 39 13.22 2.54 4.20
N ASP A 40 12.64 1.35 4.16
CA ASP A 40 13.35 0.08 3.99
C ASP A 40 13.72 -0.19 2.53
N GLY A 41 13.18 0.58 1.58
CA GLY A 41 13.38 0.40 0.15
C GLY A 41 12.68 -0.83 -0.44
N GLN A 42 11.79 -1.47 0.31
CA GLN A 42 11.07 -2.67 -0.11
C GLN A 42 9.70 -2.77 0.58
N VAL A 43 8.74 -3.36 -0.12
CA VAL A 43 7.42 -3.69 0.46
C VAL A 43 7.49 -5.05 1.13
N LYS A 44 7.27 -5.09 2.45
CA LYS A 44 7.23 -6.36 3.21
C LYS A 44 5.92 -7.09 2.96
N THR A 45 5.96 -8.08 2.07
CA THR A 45 4.81 -8.92 1.71
C THR A 45 4.55 -10.06 2.70
N ILE A 46 5.52 -10.32 3.59
CA ILE A 46 5.52 -11.41 4.57
C ILE A 46 5.47 -10.81 5.98
N GLY A 47 4.73 -11.46 6.88
CA GLY A 47 4.65 -11.10 8.31
C GLY A 47 3.34 -10.44 8.70
N THR A 48 3.31 -9.87 9.90
CA THR A 48 2.09 -9.31 10.50
C THR A 48 1.76 -7.91 10.01
N ASP A 49 2.70 -7.20 9.39
CA ASP A 49 2.47 -5.81 9.02
C ASP A 49 1.51 -5.67 7.84
N ILE A 50 1.60 -6.55 6.84
CA ILE A 50 0.59 -6.66 5.78
C ILE A 50 -0.78 -7.08 6.36
N GLU A 51 -0.81 -7.94 7.38
CA GLU A 51 -2.06 -8.36 8.02
C GLU A 51 -2.76 -7.23 8.79
N LYS A 52 -2.01 -6.24 9.30
CA LYS A 52 -2.57 -5.09 10.00
C LYS A 52 -3.34 -4.17 9.06
N ILE A 53 -2.84 -3.97 7.84
CA ILE A 53 -3.44 -3.04 6.86
C ILE A 53 -4.67 -3.62 6.17
N LEU A 54 -4.76 -4.95 6.10
CA LEU A 54 -5.87 -5.63 5.45
C LEU A 54 -7.19 -5.42 6.22
N PRO A 55 -8.33 -5.35 5.48
CA PRO A 55 -9.64 -5.37 6.10
C PRO A 55 -9.85 -6.65 6.91
N PRO A 56 -10.85 -6.68 7.82
CA PRO A 56 -11.28 -7.91 8.45
C PRO A 56 -11.74 -8.91 7.38
N MET A 57 -10.87 -9.85 7.03
CA MET A 57 -11.18 -10.94 6.11
C MET A 57 -11.76 -12.10 6.92
N GLY A 58 -12.97 -12.52 6.58
CA GLY A 58 -13.69 -13.57 7.30
C GLY A 58 -12.90 -14.88 7.39
N ARG A 59 -12.88 -15.50 8.57
CA ARG A 59 -12.09 -16.71 8.88
C ARG A 59 -12.59 -18.00 8.20
N PHE A 60 -13.76 -17.96 7.54
CA PHE A 60 -14.47 -19.15 7.06
C PHE A 60 -14.54 -19.30 5.52
N ASN A 61 -13.99 -18.36 4.75
CA ASN A 61 -13.95 -18.46 3.28
C ASN A 61 -12.57 -18.92 2.81
N GLY A 62 -12.29 -20.20 3.02
CA GLY A 62 -10.99 -20.87 2.87
C GLY A 62 -10.30 -20.79 1.50
N ASP A 63 -10.87 -20.13 0.50
CA ASP A 63 -10.31 -20.04 -0.85
C ASP A 63 -9.89 -18.61 -1.25
N ASN A 64 -10.50 -17.56 -0.67
CA ASN A 64 -10.41 -16.20 -1.24
C ASN A 64 -9.48 -15.24 -0.46
N ARG A 65 -9.00 -15.62 0.74
CA ARG A 65 -8.17 -14.72 1.57
C ARG A 65 -6.77 -14.55 1.00
N ASN A 66 -6.12 -15.65 0.60
CA ASN A 66 -4.77 -15.59 0.06
C ASN A 66 -4.74 -14.88 -1.30
N GLU A 67 -5.74 -15.14 -2.16
CA GLU A 67 -5.87 -14.48 -3.45
C GLU A 67 -6.09 -12.97 -3.30
N ARG A 68 -7.02 -12.55 -2.42
CA ARG A 68 -7.22 -11.12 -2.11
C ARG A 68 -5.98 -10.47 -1.54
N LYS A 69 -5.30 -11.14 -0.61
CA LYS A 69 -4.04 -10.65 -0.05
C LYS A 69 -3.00 -10.45 -1.14
N GLN A 70 -2.85 -11.42 -2.04
CA GLN A 70 -1.92 -11.34 -3.15
C GLN A 70 -2.27 -10.19 -4.11
N ALA A 71 -3.55 -10.03 -4.46
CA ALA A 71 -4.01 -8.92 -5.29
C ALA A 71 -3.72 -7.54 -4.67
N ILE A 72 -3.94 -7.40 -3.35
CA ILE A 72 -3.63 -6.17 -2.61
C ILE A 72 -2.12 -5.92 -2.59
N ILE A 73 -1.32 -6.96 -2.34
CA ILE A 73 0.15 -6.87 -2.37
C ILE A 73 0.63 -6.40 -3.74
N GLU A 74 0.12 -6.97 -4.83
CA GLU A 74 0.50 -6.55 -6.19
C GLU A 74 0.17 -5.08 -6.47
N LYS A 75 -0.98 -4.60 -6.00
CA LYS A 75 -1.34 -3.17 -6.12
C LYS A 75 -0.41 -2.28 -5.31
N LEU A 76 -0.06 -2.69 -4.09
CA LEU A 76 0.90 -1.97 -3.23
C LEU A 76 2.30 -1.95 -3.83
N LEU A 77 2.75 -3.05 -4.43
CA LEU A 77 4.02 -3.13 -5.15
C LEU A 77 4.04 -2.19 -6.35
N LYS A 78 2.99 -2.22 -7.19
CA LYS A 78 2.86 -1.29 -8.33
C LYS A 78 2.85 0.17 -7.88
N PHE A 79 2.15 0.48 -6.79
CA PHE A 79 2.16 1.81 -6.18
C PHE A 79 3.57 2.17 -5.70
N PHE A 80 4.24 1.27 -4.99
CA PHE A 80 5.58 1.48 -4.49
C PHE A 80 6.57 1.76 -5.62
N ASP A 81 6.64 0.89 -6.64
CA ASP A 81 7.55 1.03 -7.78
C ASP A 81 7.32 2.34 -8.54
N LYS A 82 6.04 2.73 -8.72
CA LYS A 82 5.66 3.99 -9.36
C LYS A 82 6.26 5.21 -8.67
N TYR A 83 6.37 5.21 -7.34
CA TYR A 83 6.86 6.36 -6.57
C TYR A 83 8.32 6.24 -6.11
N PHE A 84 8.83 5.02 -5.93
CA PHE A 84 10.19 4.78 -5.49
C PHE A 84 11.22 5.21 -6.55
N GLY A 85 10.92 4.97 -7.83
CA GLY A 85 11.77 5.40 -8.95
C GLY A 85 11.70 6.89 -9.30
N LEU A 86 10.78 7.66 -8.70
CA LEU A 86 10.58 9.08 -9.03
C LEU A 86 11.58 10.03 -8.35
N GLY A 87 12.47 9.52 -7.49
CA GLY A 87 13.69 10.21 -7.06
C GLY A 87 13.49 11.66 -6.59
N VAL A 88 12.52 11.87 -5.68
CA VAL A 88 12.33 13.14 -4.96
C VAL A 88 12.83 13.00 -3.54
#